data_AF-A0A662A7M1-F1
#
_entry.id   AF-A0A662A7M1-F1
#
_cell.length_a   1.000
_cell.length_b   1.000
_cell.length_c   1.000
_cell.angle_alpha   90.00
_cell.angle_beta   90.00
_cell.angle_gamma   90.00
#
_symmetry.space_group_name_H-M   'P 1'
#
loop_
_entity.id
_entity.type
_entity.pdbx_description
1 polymer ?
#
loop_
_entity_poly.entity_id
_entity_poly.type
_entity_poly.pdbx_seq_one_letter_code
_entity_poly.pdbx_strand_id
1 'polypeptide(L)'
;MKRQFIIILVFASVIISCKVINNLSDDTLYNVTVLGRGMDCGNSFLIKFEDDDLGLPRNTFDSIFYEINLPKKYKIKGLKIRVNIRDPRNDELKFCTAMGPSYPQIYVTRVE
;
A
#
# COMPACT_ATOMS: atom_id res chain seq x y z
N MET A 1 3.67 -35.55 38.41
CA MET A 1 2.94 -34.28 38.16
C MET A 1 3.90 -33.12 37.89
N LYS A 2 4.68 -33.14 36.80
CA LYS A 2 5.61 -32.04 36.44
C LYS A 2 5.73 -31.75 34.94
N ARG A 3 5.05 -32.53 34.09
CA ARG A 3 5.22 -32.50 32.62
C ARG A 3 4.02 -31.91 31.86
N GLN A 4 2.92 -31.59 32.54
CA GLN A 4 1.73 -30.99 31.93
C GLN A 4 1.66 -29.46 32.02
N PHE A 5 2.56 -28.82 32.77
CA PHE A 5 2.56 -27.35 32.94
C PHE A 5 3.32 -26.58 31.83
N ILE A 6 4.03 -27.27 30.93
CA ILE A 6 4.86 -26.61 29.90
C ILE A 6 4.06 -26.30 28.62
N ILE A 7 2.96 -27.02 28.36
CA ILE A 7 2.22 -26.90 27.08
C ILE A 7 1.34 -25.63 27.05
N ILE A 8 0.97 -25.06 28.20
CA ILE A 8 0.06 -23.90 28.27
C ILE A 8 0.78 -22.57 27.97
N LEU A 9 2.12 -22.52 28.06
CA LEU A 9 2.88 -21.26 27.88
C LEU A 9 3.14 -20.88 26.40
N VAL A 10 2.92 -21.80 25.45
CA VAL A 10 3.23 -21.58 24.02
C VAL A 10 2.03 -20.97 23.26
N PHE A 11 0.83 -20.96 23.85
CA PHE A 11 -0.38 -20.46 23.18
C PHE A 11 -0.63 -18.96 23.35
N ALA A 12 0.29 -18.22 23.98
CA ALA A 12 0.05 -16.85 24.44
C ALA A 12 0.58 -15.74 23.52
N SER A 13 1.21 -16.02 22.38
CA SER A 13 1.99 -14.99 21.67
C SER A 13 1.56 -14.61 20.26
N VAL A 14 0.39 -15.01 19.75
CA VAL A 14 -0.02 -14.62 18.39
C VAL A 14 -1.46 -14.12 18.29
N ILE A 15 -1.77 -13.07 19.04
CA ILE A 15 -2.84 -12.12 18.67
C ILE A 15 -2.32 -10.70 18.86
N ILE A 16 -1.25 -10.37 18.13
CA ILE A 16 -1.02 -8.97 17.78
C ILE A 16 -2.11 -8.62 16.77
N SER A 17 -3.26 -8.21 17.29
CA SER A 17 -4.31 -7.58 16.48
C SER A 17 -3.69 -6.31 15.91
N CYS A 18 -3.40 -6.33 14.61
CA CYS A 18 -2.95 -5.15 13.88
C CYS A 18 -4.10 -4.15 13.96
N LYS A 19 -3.95 -3.12 14.79
CA LYS A 19 -4.94 -2.05 14.92
C LYS A 19 -4.87 -1.25 13.63
N VAL A 20 -5.81 -1.51 12.72
CA VAL A 20 -5.96 -0.72 11.49
C VAL A 20 -6.32 0.70 11.93
N ILE A 21 -5.37 1.62 11.83
CA ILE A 21 -5.60 3.05 12.01
C ILE A 21 -6.20 3.56 10.70
N ASN A 22 -7.51 3.43 10.56
CA ASN A 22 -8.27 4.07 9.49
C ASN A 22 -8.39 5.58 9.79
N ASN A 23 -7.37 6.35 9.43
CA ASN A 23 -7.41 7.82 9.46
C ASN A 23 -7.05 8.44 8.09
N LEU A 24 -7.20 7.67 7.00
CA LEU A 24 -7.23 8.25 5.65
C LEU A 24 -8.62 8.85 5.46
N SER A 25 -8.77 10.15 5.75
CA SER A 25 -10.03 10.84 5.53
C SER A 25 -10.33 10.87 4.03
N ASP A 26 -11.58 10.60 3.66
CA ASP A 26 -12.06 10.41 2.28
C ASP A 26 -11.86 11.65 1.39
N ASP A 27 -11.47 12.80 1.97
CA ASP A 27 -11.23 14.05 1.26
C ASP A 27 -9.76 14.49 1.22
N THR A 28 -8.82 13.78 1.85
CA THR A 28 -7.40 14.18 1.79
C THR A 28 -6.81 13.93 0.40
N LEU A 29 -6.21 14.97 -0.17
CA LEU A 29 -5.49 14.88 -1.44
C LEU A 29 -3.99 14.85 -1.17
N TYR A 30 -3.30 13.99 -1.89
CA TYR A 30 -1.87 13.78 -1.75
C TYR A 30 -1.15 14.10 -3.05
N ASN A 31 -0.04 14.84 -2.95
CA ASN A 31 0.83 15.10 -4.09
C ASN A 31 1.62 13.83 -4.41
N VAL A 32 1.51 13.37 -5.66
CA VAL A 32 2.25 12.20 -6.13
C VAL A 32 2.89 12.46 -7.48
N THR A 33 4.03 11.80 -7.70
CA THR A 33 4.68 11.71 -9.01
C THR A 33 4.50 10.31 -9.59
N VAL A 34 4.04 10.23 -10.83
CA VAL A 34 3.91 8.97 -11.56
C VAL A 34 5.29 8.53 -12.08
N LEU A 35 5.81 7.42 -11.59
CA LEU A 35 7.16 6.94 -11.93
C LEU A 35 7.21 6.14 -13.24
N GLY A 36 6.07 5.57 -13.65
CA GLY A 36 5.96 4.72 -14.83
C GLY A 36 5.46 3.31 -14.50
N ARG A 37 5.50 2.40 -15.48
CA ARG A 37 5.09 1.01 -15.27
C ARG A 37 6.11 0.31 -14.37
N GLY A 38 5.63 -0.40 -13.35
CA GLY A 38 6.50 -1.25 -12.54
C GLY A 38 6.85 -2.56 -13.25
N MET A 39 7.81 -3.29 -12.69
CA MET A 39 8.24 -4.60 -13.22
C MET A 39 7.35 -5.74 -12.72
N ASP A 40 6.56 -5.49 -11.68
CA ASP A 40 5.68 -6.46 -11.05
C ASP A 40 4.21 -5.99 -11.03
N CYS A 41 3.30 -6.87 -10.64
CA CYS A 41 1.86 -6.59 -10.55
C CYS A 41 1.21 -6.23 -11.91
N GLY A 42 1.72 -6.83 -12.99
CA GLY A 42 1.18 -6.72 -14.35
C GLY A 42 1.45 -5.37 -15.01
N ASN A 43 0.40 -4.68 -15.45
CA ASN A 43 0.48 -3.38 -16.13
C ASN A 43 0.29 -2.18 -15.19
N SER A 44 0.43 -2.38 -13.88
CA SER A 44 0.30 -1.30 -12.90
C SER A 44 1.45 -0.30 -12.99
N PHE A 45 1.12 0.95 -12.73
CA PHE A 45 2.11 2.00 -12.60
C PHE A 45 2.56 2.13 -11.14
N LEU A 46 3.71 2.73 -10.95
CA LEU A 46 4.23 3.14 -9.66
C LEU A 46 3.97 4.63 -9.49
N ILE A 47 3.51 5.02 -8.30
CA ILE A 47 3.39 6.40 -7.86
C ILE A 47 4.25 6.61 -6.62
N LYS A 48 4.87 7.77 -6.51
CA LYS A 48 5.67 8.20 -5.35
C LYS A 48 4.98 9.36 -4.68
N PHE A 49 4.73 9.26 -3.39
CA PHE A 49 4.24 10.39 -2.60
C PHE A 49 5.37 11.39 -2.34
N GLU A 50 5.08 12.68 -2.43
CA GLU A 50 6.07 13.73 -2.21
C GLU A 50 6.35 14.01 -0.73
N ASP A 51 5.39 13.69 0.16
CA ASP A 51 5.50 13.90 1.61
C ASP A 51 5.59 12.55 2.35
N ASP A 52 6.56 12.39 3.24
CA ASP A 52 6.82 11.15 3.98
C ASP A 52 6.04 11.02 5.31
N ASP A 53 5.29 12.06 5.68
CA ASP A 53 4.59 12.18 6.98
C ASP A 53 3.05 12.10 6.87
N LEU A 54 2.56 11.52 5.77
CA LEU A 54 1.14 11.50 5.40
C LEU A 54 0.28 10.51 6.19
N GLY A 55 0.83 9.85 7.23
CA GLY A 55 0.14 8.77 7.95
C GLY A 55 -0.11 7.52 7.08
N LEU A 56 0.49 7.48 5.88
CA LEU A 56 0.48 6.32 5.00
C LEU A 56 1.36 5.22 5.60
N PRO A 57 1.08 3.93 5.31
CA PRO A 57 1.96 2.85 5.72
C PRO A 57 3.36 3.11 5.14
N ARG A 58 4.28 3.55 6.01
CA ARG A 58 5.69 3.74 5.66
C ARG A 58 6.20 2.44 5.09
N ASN A 59 6.59 2.48 3.82
CA ASN A 59 7.31 1.39 3.20
C ASN A 59 8.80 1.70 3.21
N THR A 60 9.62 0.66 3.11
CA THR A 60 11.08 0.77 3.03
C THR A 60 11.58 1.37 1.71
N PHE A 61 10.68 1.93 0.89
CA PHE A 61 10.91 2.25 -0.51
C PHE A 61 10.47 3.69 -0.84
N ASP A 62 10.84 4.66 -0.02
CA ASP A 62 10.61 6.10 -0.26
C ASP A 62 9.16 6.44 -0.67
N SER A 63 8.19 5.87 0.03
CA SER A 63 6.77 6.16 -0.20
C SER A 63 6.33 5.84 -1.64
N ILE A 64 6.86 4.77 -2.24
CA ILE A 64 6.51 4.28 -3.58
C ILE A 64 5.47 3.16 -3.48
N PHE A 65 4.40 3.25 -4.27
CA PHE A 65 3.28 2.31 -4.27
C PHE A 65 2.89 1.92 -5.69
N TYR A 66 2.43 0.68 -5.86
CA TYR A 66 1.69 0.29 -7.05
C TYR A 66 0.30 0.92 -7.01
N GLU A 67 -0.07 1.64 -8.07
CA GLU A 67 -1.44 2.14 -8.20
C GLU A 67 -2.40 1.03 -8.59
N ILE A 68 -3.58 1.11 -7.99
CA ILE A 68 -4.81 0.48 -8.44
C ILE A 68 -5.76 1.60 -8.84
N ASN A 69 -6.40 1.45 -10.00
CA ASN A 69 -7.44 2.34 -10.52
C ASN A 69 -6.99 3.77 -10.92
N LEU A 70 -5.70 4.01 -11.20
CA LEU A 70 -5.30 5.29 -11.80
C LEU A 70 -5.84 5.40 -13.24
N PRO A 71 -6.59 6.47 -13.60
CA PRO A 71 -7.12 6.63 -14.95
C PRO A 71 -6.00 6.72 -16.00
N LYS A 72 -6.23 6.14 -17.19
CA LYS A 72 -5.24 6.06 -18.27
C LYS A 72 -4.60 7.40 -18.65
N LYS A 73 -5.39 8.50 -18.62
CA LYS A 73 -4.92 9.86 -18.94
C LYS A 73 -3.81 10.37 -18.03
N TYR A 74 -3.67 9.81 -16.83
CA TYR A 74 -2.65 10.18 -15.86
C TYR A 74 -1.47 9.20 -15.81
N LYS A 75 -1.48 8.12 -16.62
CA LYS A 75 -0.39 7.12 -16.68
C LYS A 75 0.77 7.61 -17.55
N ILE A 76 1.30 8.78 -17.22
CA ILE A 76 2.38 9.45 -17.93
C ILE A 76 3.56 9.56 -16.97
N LYS A 77 4.72 9.00 -17.35
CA LYS A 77 5.92 9.05 -16.52
C LYS A 77 6.35 10.49 -16.27
N GLY A 78 6.64 10.82 -15.01
CA GLY A 78 7.03 12.14 -14.54
C GLY A 78 5.84 13.08 -14.27
N LEU A 79 4.60 12.65 -14.51
CA LEU A 79 3.44 13.49 -14.27
C LEU A 79 3.21 13.65 -12.77
N LYS A 80 3.06 14.91 -12.34
CA LYS A 80 2.67 15.28 -10.98
C LYS A 80 1.16 15.50 -10.94
N ILE A 81 0.49 14.83 -10.01
CA ILE A 81 -0.97 14.88 -9.85
C ILE A 81 -1.31 14.89 -8.36
N ARG A 82 -2.54 15.27 -8.04
CA ARG A 82 -3.09 15.10 -6.70
C ARG A 82 -4.08 13.95 -6.69
N VAL A 83 -3.94 13.06 -5.72
CA VAL A 83 -4.79 11.87 -5.63
C VAL A 83 -5.43 11.74 -4.27
N ASN A 84 -6.68 11.30 -4.26
CA ASN A 84 -7.29 10.73 -3.07
C ASN A 84 -7.14 9.21 -3.12
N ILE A 85 -6.94 8.61 -1.95
CA ILE A 85 -6.59 7.20 -1.84
C ILE A 85 -7.25 6.55 -0.64
N ARG A 86 -7.31 5.22 -0.71
CA ARG A 86 -7.65 4.35 0.40
C ARG A 86 -6.87 3.04 0.29
N ASP A 87 -6.91 2.25 1.36
CA ASP A 87 -6.43 0.88 1.31
C ASP A 87 -7.25 0.04 0.31
N PRO A 88 -6.59 -0.81 -0.49
CA PRO A 88 -7.28 -1.71 -1.40
C PRO A 88 -8.03 -2.80 -0.64
N ARG A 89 -9.18 -3.21 -1.18
CA ARG A 89 -9.91 -4.39 -0.71
C ARG A 89 -9.22 -5.66 -1.22
N ASN A 90 -9.44 -6.79 -0.56
CA ASN A 90 -8.79 -8.05 -0.91
C ASN A 90 -9.06 -8.49 -2.36
N ASP A 91 -10.24 -8.19 -2.91
CA ASP A 91 -10.64 -8.47 -4.29
C ASP A 91 -10.06 -7.49 -5.32
N GLU A 92 -9.48 -6.38 -4.87
CA GLU A 92 -8.86 -5.35 -5.73
C GLU A 92 -7.34 -5.49 -5.82
N LEU A 93 -6.74 -6.24 -4.90
CA LEU A 93 -5.31 -6.53 -4.88
C LEU A 93 -4.91 -7.25 -6.16
N LYS A 94 -3.86 -6.75 -6.80
CA LYS A 94 -3.28 -7.41 -7.96
C LYS A 94 -2.29 -8.49 -7.52
N PHE A 95 -2.28 -9.58 -8.27
CA PHE A 95 -1.27 -10.61 -8.13
C PHE A 95 0.06 -10.11 -8.67
N CYS A 96 1.04 -10.06 -7.79
CA CYS A 96 2.42 -9.71 -8.10
C CYS A 96 3.25 -11.00 -8.15
N THR A 97 4.05 -11.13 -9.20
CA THR A 97 4.90 -12.27 -9.55
C THR A 97 6.23 -12.34 -8.76
N ALA A 98 6.45 -11.42 -7.81
CA ALA A 98 7.70 -11.24 -7.07
C ALA A 98 8.91 -10.90 -7.97
N MET A 99 8.65 -10.46 -9.20
CA MET A 99 9.67 -10.02 -10.16
C MET A 99 10.02 -8.55 -9.91
N GLY A 100 10.78 -8.29 -8.85
CA GLY A 100 11.27 -6.96 -8.49
C GLY A 100 10.91 -6.57 -7.06
N PRO A 101 11.05 -5.28 -6.71
CA PRO A 101 10.73 -4.83 -5.37
C PRO A 101 9.23 -4.99 -5.10
N SER A 102 8.91 -5.56 -3.94
CA SER A 102 7.56 -5.72 -3.44
C SER A 102 7.00 -4.40 -2.89
N TYR A 103 6.73 -3.45 -3.78
CA TYR A 103 6.06 -2.22 -3.39
C TYR A 103 4.63 -2.53 -2.92
N PRO A 104 4.14 -1.88 -1.84
CA PRO A 104 2.75 -1.98 -1.44
C PRO A 104 1.81 -1.45 -2.52
N GLN A 105 0.54 -1.87 -2.47
CA GLN A 105 -0.50 -1.42 -3.41
C GLN A 105 -1.42 -0.42 -2.74
N ILE A 106 -1.88 0.58 -3.51
CA ILE A 106 -2.82 1.60 -3.03
C ILE A 106 -3.94 1.84 -4.05
N TYR A 107 -5.17 2.07 -3.57
CA TYR A 107 -6.31 2.32 -4.44
C TYR A 107 -6.55 3.82 -4.61
N VAL A 108 -6.55 4.28 -5.87
CA VAL A 108 -6.87 5.66 -6.24
C VAL A 108 -8.37 5.80 -6.46
N THR A 109 -9.00 6.66 -5.66
CA THR A 109 -10.44 6.94 -5.72
C THR A 109 -10.74 8.15 -6.61
N ARG A 110 -9.89 9.18 -6.55
CA ARG A 110 -10.06 10.46 -7.25
C ARG A 110 -8.72 11.07 -7.64
N VAL A 111 -8.70 11.80 -8.75
CA VAL A 111 -7.53 12.52 -9.25
C VAL A 111 -7.93 13.94 -9.62
N GLU A 112 -7.08 14.91 -9.26
CA GLU A 112 -7.16 16.32 -9.64
C GLU A 112 -5.94 16.74 -10.46
#